data_AF-A0A2A2JHQ6-F1
#
_entry.id   AF-A0A2A2JHQ6-F1
#
_cell.length_a   1.000
_cell.length_b   1.000
_cell.length_c   1.000
_cell.angle_alpha   90.00
_cell.angle_beta   90.00
_cell.angle_gamma   90.00
#
_symmetry.space_group_name_H-M   'P 1'
#
loop_
_entity.id
_entity.type
_entity.pdbx_description
1 polymer ?
#
loop_
_entity_poly.entity_id
_entity_poly.type
_entity_poly.pdbx_seq_one_letter_code
_entity_poly.pdbx_strand_id
1 'polypeptide(L)'
;MSRRNMFHILSQIIVPIGTILWCEIYISVMHLAGAPPEGLTAAQNNLPLVRSLLGNSTDIYVSLWDRNQSSMSYRLAENLIKPPGIGMRCIDEQLLRLGEFSLGHTSLRAEPMDLPAEKKGWRYLKQSLKSSAEILQINFDDENSNMTNSDDSFTSGIDLNMLIDALLEKMEAKENIKVWFNKKIWPAIAIQNTEITNALLRTISSEDPSKIEIFTYNNPMNVTVKDVLDATAIQKIVTMRSFVLISTLCMIPAAFIQIIIDDRVSESLHLQIISGLKKKTYWIAQFTYDMQPSLIVDEDDVDVIKEQKKVNRLEAKMNEIGINPILMVKDLAKAYDEKKLAVKGVSFAVGEGECFGLLGLNGAGKTTCFGMLTGKISPGTGSVYIDGCSVTSDNSPALSQIGYCPQFDALNMKLTAKENMIFYANIRGFLPDEIELLVTQLLVSLNLNTYANTITSELSGGNRRKLSVAIALINQPKILLLDEASAGMDPGSQQFLWKVIEQLRRNGKTIVITSHSMEECEALCTRIAIMDHGKIRCIGSKQHLKNK
;
A
#
# COMPACT_ATOMS: atom_id res chain seq x y z
N MET A 1 -9.73 -21.38 6.02
CA MET A 1 -9.59 -19.94 5.66
C MET A 1 -10.90 -19.42 5.10
N SER A 2 -11.42 -18.30 5.59
CA SER A 2 -12.69 -17.70 5.13
C SER A 2 -12.43 -16.45 4.28
N ARG A 3 -13.33 -16.14 3.34
CA ARG A 3 -13.31 -14.91 2.50
C ARG A 3 -13.29 -13.60 3.33
N ARG A 4 -13.58 -13.64 4.63
CA ARG A 4 -13.74 -12.45 5.49
C ARG A 4 -12.44 -11.68 5.74
N ASN A 5 -11.29 -12.35 5.83
CA ASN A 5 -9.99 -11.65 5.93
C ASN A 5 -9.47 -11.17 4.56
N MET A 6 -10.13 -11.55 3.45
CA MET A 6 -9.59 -11.33 2.10
C MET A 6 -9.38 -9.86 1.78
N PHE A 7 -10.24 -8.94 2.24
CA PHE A 7 -10.08 -7.51 1.97
C PHE A 7 -8.92 -6.87 2.76
N HIS A 8 -8.73 -7.23 4.03
CA HIS A 8 -7.59 -6.77 4.83
C HIS A 8 -6.27 -7.38 4.34
N ILE A 9 -6.25 -8.68 4.03
CA ILE A 9 -5.08 -9.33 3.42
C ILE A 9 -4.78 -8.74 2.04
N LEU A 10 -5.80 -8.37 1.26
CA LEU A 10 -5.62 -7.68 -0.01
C LEU A 10 -4.93 -6.31 0.19
N SER A 11 -5.43 -5.45 1.07
CA SER A 11 -4.87 -4.10 1.24
C SER A 11 -3.57 -4.03 2.04
N GLN A 12 -3.38 -4.90 3.04
CA GLN A 12 -2.21 -4.89 3.93
C GLN A 12 -1.03 -5.73 3.40
N ILE A 13 -1.30 -6.80 2.64
CA ILE A 13 -0.27 -7.77 2.23
C ILE A 13 -0.15 -7.81 0.71
N ILE A 14 -1.25 -8.06 -0.02
CA ILE A 14 -1.18 -8.28 -1.48
C ILE A 14 -0.91 -6.98 -2.24
N VAL A 15 -1.41 -5.82 -1.79
CA VAL A 15 -1.12 -4.52 -2.43
C VAL A 15 0.35 -4.09 -2.21
N PRO A 16 0.92 -4.09 -0.99
CA PRO A 16 2.34 -3.80 -0.81
C PRO A 16 3.27 -4.82 -1.51
N ILE A 17 3.00 -6.13 -1.37
CA ILE A 17 3.80 -7.14 -2.08
C ILE A 17 3.67 -6.97 -3.59
N GLY A 18 2.46 -6.79 -4.12
CA GLY A 18 2.20 -6.66 -5.55
C GLY A 18 2.81 -5.40 -6.18
N THR A 19 2.87 -4.29 -5.44
CA THR A 19 3.53 -3.05 -5.90
C THR A 19 5.06 -3.15 -5.86
N ILE A 20 5.63 -3.83 -4.86
CA ILE A 20 7.06 -4.18 -4.85
C ILE A 20 7.39 -5.15 -5.99
N LEU A 21 6.59 -6.21 -6.19
CA LEU A 21 6.78 -7.18 -7.28
C LEU A 21 6.67 -6.51 -8.66
N TRP A 22 5.72 -5.59 -8.84
CA TRP A 22 5.61 -4.78 -10.04
C TRP A 22 6.84 -3.89 -10.26
N CYS A 23 7.40 -3.30 -9.20
CA CYS A 23 8.62 -2.49 -9.27
C CYS A 23 9.85 -3.33 -9.66
N GLU A 24 10.06 -4.49 -9.02
CA GLU A 24 11.16 -5.40 -9.37
C GLU A 24 11.01 -6.01 -10.77
N ILE A 25 9.78 -6.31 -11.21
CA ILE A 25 9.49 -6.72 -12.60
C ILE A 25 9.79 -5.57 -13.57
N TYR A 26 9.37 -4.33 -13.26
CA TYR A 26 9.65 -3.16 -14.10
C TYR A 26 11.15 -2.90 -14.24
N ILE A 27 11.91 -2.96 -13.13
CA ILE A 27 13.37 -2.84 -13.12
C ILE A 27 14.01 -3.99 -13.92
N SER A 28 13.54 -5.22 -13.73
CA SER A 28 14.02 -6.39 -14.50
C SER A 28 13.75 -6.25 -16.00
N VAL A 29 12.58 -5.74 -16.39
CA VAL A 29 12.22 -5.45 -17.79
C VAL A 29 13.07 -4.33 -18.36
N MET A 30 13.39 -3.27 -17.59
CA MET A 30 14.29 -2.21 -18.04
C MET A 30 15.73 -2.71 -18.27
N HIS A 31 16.22 -3.63 -17.43
CA HIS A 31 17.50 -4.32 -17.67
C HIS A 31 17.43 -5.28 -18.89
N LEU A 32 16.36 -6.07 -19.03
CA LEU A 32 16.20 -7.04 -20.13
C LEU A 32 15.92 -6.41 -21.50
N ALA A 33 15.25 -5.25 -21.53
CA ALA A 33 14.95 -4.51 -22.75
C ALA A 33 16.18 -3.90 -23.43
N GLY A 34 17.38 -4.07 -22.86
CA GLY A 34 18.62 -3.58 -23.46
C GLY A 34 18.68 -2.07 -23.54
N ALA A 35 17.97 -1.36 -22.65
CA ALA A 35 18.20 0.05 -22.41
C ALA A 35 19.48 0.17 -21.56
N PRO A 36 20.66 0.51 -22.11
CA PRO A 36 21.78 0.89 -21.27
C PRO A 36 21.34 2.11 -20.45
N PRO A 37 21.77 2.23 -19.18
CA PRO A 37 21.58 3.47 -18.44
C PRO A 37 22.14 4.62 -19.28
N GLU A 38 21.29 5.58 -19.65
CA GLU A 38 21.53 6.60 -20.69
C GLU A 38 22.95 7.20 -20.62
N GLY A 39 23.85 6.69 -21.48
CA GLY A 39 25.28 7.03 -21.49
C GLY A 39 26.23 5.81 -21.52
N LEU A 40 25.83 4.64 -21.01
CA LEU A 40 26.70 3.46 -20.91
C LEU A 40 26.85 2.68 -22.23
N THR A 41 27.83 3.09 -23.04
CA THR A 41 28.33 2.35 -24.20
C THR A 41 28.95 0.98 -23.84
N ALA A 42 29.35 0.78 -22.58
CA ALA A 42 30.01 -0.44 -22.07
C ALA A 42 29.23 -1.75 -22.30
N ALA A 43 27.90 -1.68 -22.47
CA ALA A 43 27.05 -2.85 -22.67
C ALA A 43 26.76 -3.18 -24.15
N GLN A 44 27.33 -2.42 -25.09
CA GLN A 44 27.19 -2.71 -26.53
C GLN A 44 28.15 -3.83 -26.94
N ASN A 45 27.61 -5.03 -27.17
CA ASN A 45 28.34 -6.10 -27.87
C ASN A 45 28.89 -5.58 -29.21
N ASN A 46 30.02 -6.14 -29.66
CA ASN A 46 30.62 -5.80 -30.96
C ASN A 46 29.60 -6.00 -32.10
N LEU A 47 29.08 -4.89 -32.62
CA LEU A 47 28.03 -4.90 -33.63
C LEU A 47 28.66 -4.84 -35.03
N PRO A 48 28.42 -5.84 -35.90
CA PRO A 48 28.84 -5.77 -37.30
C PRO A 48 28.02 -4.68 -38.02
N LEU A 49 28.65 -3.82 -38.80
CA LEU A 49 28.02 -2.66 -39.43
C LEU A 49 27.32 -3.03 -40.76
N VAL A 50 26.41 -4.01 -40.73
CA VAL A 50 25.72 -4.56 -41.90
C VAL A 50 24.26 -4.07 -41.97
N ARG A 51 23.78 -3.72 -43.17
CA ARG A 51 22.40 -3.25 -43.42
C ARG A 51 21.32 -4.23 -42.93
N SER A 52 21.54 -5.55 -43.01
CA SER A 52 20.54 -6.57 -42.65
C SER A 52 20.14 -6.57 -41.16
N LEU A 53 20.95 -5.97 -40.28
CA LEU A 53 20.57 -5.74 -38.87
C LEU A 53 19.49 -4.67 -38.68
N LEU A 54 19.22 -3.82 -39.67
CA LEU A 54 18.23 -2.74 -39.57
C LEU A 54 16.78 -3.20 -39.72
N GLY A 55 16.57 -4.50 -39.99
CA GLY A 55 15.25 -5.11 -40.15
C GLY A 55 14.60 -4.83 -41.51
N ASN A 56 13.62 -5.66 -41.88
CA ASN A 56 12.99 -5.65 -43.21
C ASN A 56 11.89 -4.58 -43.33
N SER A 57 12.19 -3.34 -42.93
CA SER A 57 11.32 -2.18 -43.13
C SER A 57 11.40 -1.69 -44.56
N THR A 58 10.26 -1.42 -45.18
CA THR A 58 10.07 -1.16 -46.62
C THR A 58 10.73 0.12 -47.16
N ASP A 59 11.38 0.90 -46.29
CA ASP A 59 11.74 2.30 -46.54
C ASP A 59 13.26 2.50 -46.74
N ILE A 60 14.06 1.42 -46.67
CA ILE A 60 15.53 1.45 -46.78
C ILE A 60 15.99 1.14 -48.22
N TYR A 61 15.46 1.87 -49.20
CA TYR A 61 15.97 1.83 -50.57
C TYR A 61 17.19 2.75 -50.72
N VAL A 62 18.21 2.29 -51.46
CA VAL A 62 19.33 3.13 -51.91
C VAL A 62 19.08 3.59 -53.34
N SER A 63 19.07 4.90 -53.56
CA SER A 63 19.02 5.49 -54.90
C SER A 63 20.44 5.74 -55.42
N LEU A 64 20.80 5.06 -56.51
CA LEU A 64 22.04 5.32 -57.24
C LEU A 64 21.77 6.35 -58.35
N TRP A 65 22.50 7.48 -58.33
CA TRP A 65 22.40 8.54 -59.32
C TRP A 65 23.78 8.77 -59.95
N ASP A 66 24.09 8.09 -61.05
CA ASP A 66 25.24 8.52 -61.87
C ASP A 66 24.92 9.85 -62.58
N ARG A 67 25.91 10.71 -62.66
CA ARG A 67 25.88 12.03 -63.29
C ARG A 67 27.02 12.23 -64.29
N ASN A 68 28.00 11.34 -64.30
CA ASN A 68 29.17 11.42 -65.15
C ASN A 68 29.11 10.32 -66.22
N GLN A 69 29.85 10.48 -67.32
CA GLN A 69 29.92 9.48 -68.38
C GLN A 69 31.34 8.89 -68.47
N SER A 70 31.96 8.65 -67.32
CA SER A 70 33.32 8.10 -67.26
C SER A 70 33.30 6.57 -67.23
N SER A 71 34.42 5.97 -67.63
CA SER A 71 34.61 4.52 -67.53
C SER A 71 34.68 4.02 -66.08
N MET A 72 35.02 4.89 -65.12
CA MET A 72 35.07 4.56 -63.70
C MET A 72 33.71 4.69 -63.02
N SER A 73 32.91 5.72 -63.30
CA SER A 73 31.55 5.85 -62.75
C SER A 73 30.66 4.69 -63.21
N TYR A 74 30.76 4.31 -64.49
CA TYR A 74 30.07 3.16 -65.04
C TYR A 74 30.44 1.85 -64.34
N ARG A 75 31.74 1.55 -64.18
CA ARG A 75 32.21 0.32 -63.52
C ARG A 75 31.82 0.27 -62.04
N LEU A 76 31.85 1.42 -61.35
CA LEU A 76 31.41 1.53 -59.96
C LEU A 76 29.90 1.25 -59.83
N ALA A 77 29.08 1.83 -60.72
CA ALA A 77 27.65 1.59 -60.78
C ALA A 77 27.33 0.13 -61.13
N GLU A 78 28.08 -0.47 -62.05
CA GLU A 78 28.00 -1.87 -62.44
C GLU A 78 28.29 -2.81 -61.26
N ASN A 79 29.37 -2.57 -60.51
CA ASN A 79 29.77 -3.34 -59.33
C ASN A 79 28.87 -3.14 -58.09
N LEU A 80 28.09 -2.06 -58.04
CA LEU A 80 27.06 -1.84 -57.02
C LEU A 80 25.78 -2.67 -57.28
N ILE A 81 25.50 -2.99 -58.56
CA ILE A 81 24.25 -3.62 -59.01
C ILE A 81 24.43 -5.12 -59.31
N LYS A 82 25.54 -5.51 -59.95
CA LYS A 82 25.86 -6.91 -60.27
C LYS A 82 26.30 -7.68 -59.02
N PRO A 83 26.06 -9.01 -58.92
CA PRO A 83 26.53 -9.82 -57.80
C PRO A 83 28.05 -9.68 -57.60
N PRO A 84 28.55 -9.51 -56.36
CA PRO A 84 27.84 -9.68 -55.07
C PRO A 84 26.88 -8.54 -54.67
N GLY A 85 26.88 -7.41 -55.39
CA GLY A 85 25.98 -6.26 -55.17
C GLY A 85 26.42 -5.35 -54.02
N ILE A 86 25.57 -4.38 -53.68
CA ILE A 86 25.83 -3.34 -52.66
C ILE A 86 26.07 -3.87 -51.23
N GLY A 87 25.95 -5.18 -51.00
CA GLY A 87 26.06 -5.84 -49.70
C GLY A 87 27.47 -6.32 -49.32
N MET A 88 27.57 -6.73 -48.05
CA MET A 88 28.73 -7.35 -47.40
C MET A 88 28.60 -8.87 -47.52
N ARG A 89 28.75 -9.36 -48.76
CA ARG A 89 28.67 -10.79 -49.09
C ARG A 89 29.86 -11.24 -49.93
N CYS A 90 30.65 -12.14 -49.36
CA CYS A 90 31.62 -12.99 -50.02
C CYS A 90 31.03 -14.38 -50.33
N ILE A 91 31.77 -15.22 -51.07
CA ILE A 91 31.42 -16.63 -51.35
C ILE A 91 31.83 -17.57 -50.19
N ASP A 92 32.76 -17.18 -49.32
CA ASP A 92 33.34 -18.05 -48.30
C ASP A 92 32.40 -18.27 -47.08
N GLU A 93 32.26 -19.52 -46.62
CA GLU A 93 31.12 -19.96 -45.79
C GLU A 93 31.16 -19.55 -44.31
N GLN A 94 32.25 -18.97 -43.82
CA GLN A 94 32.52 -18.87 -42.37
C GLN A 94 31.68 -17.84 -41.58
N LEU A 95 30.94 -16.93 -42.25
CA LEU A 95 30.13 -15.91 -41.57
C LEU A 95 28.60 -16.18 -41.62
N LEU A 96 28.23 -17.45 -41.44
CA LEU A 96 26.87 -18.00 -41.50
C LEU A 96 25.95 -17.54 -40.34
N ARG A 97 25.75 -16.22 -40.18
CA ARG A 97 24.89 -15.59 -39.14
C ARG A 97 23.94 -14.50 -39.65
N LEU A 98 24.07 -14.03 -40.89
CA LEU A 98 23.12 -13.08 -41.51
C LEU A 98 22.48 -13.77 -42.73
N GLY A 99 21.22 -14.18 -42.57
CA GLY A 99 20.47 -14.92 -43.59
C GLY A 99 19.94 -14.03 -44.70
N GLU A 100 20.81 -13.58 -45.61
CA GLU A 100 20.46 -12.68 -46.71
C GLU A 100 19.93 -13.44 -47.94
N PHE A 101 18.61 -13.33 -48.19
CA PHE A 101 17.92 -13.96 -49.32
C PHE A 101 17.89 -13.04 -50.55
N SER A 102 18.54 -13.45 -51.64
CA SER A 102 18.49 -12.76 -52.94
C SER A 102 17.22 -13.11 -53.72
N LEU A 103 16.08 -12.57 -53.31
CA LEU A 103 14.78 -12.74 -53.96
C LEU A 103 14.33 -11.45 -54.67
N GLY A 104 14.58 -11.38 -55.98
CA GLY A 104 14.20 -10.24 -56.82
C GLY A 104 14.48 -10.49 -58.30
N HIS A 105 13.99 -9.61 -59.17
CA HIS A 105 14.31 -9.64 -60.61
C HIS A 105 15.55 -8.78 -60.91
N THR A 106 16.38 -9.22 -61.85
CA THR A 106 17.54 -8.47 -62.34
C THR A 106 17.20 -7.41 -63.39
N SER A 107 15.93 -7.35 -63.83
CA SER A 107 15.41 -6.34 -64.74
C SER A 107 14.79 -5.17 -63.99
N LEU A 108 15.02 -3.95 -64.47
CA LEU A 108 14.32 -2.75 -63.99
C LEU A 108 12.83 -2.87 -64.27
N ARG A 109 12.01 -2.68 -63.23
CA ARG A 109 10.54 -2.64 -63.36
C ARG A 109 10.11 -1.25 -63.81
N ALA A 110 9.44 -1.17 -64.95
CA ALA A 110 8.86 0.09 -65.43
C ALA A 110 7.59 0.44 -64.62
N GLU A 111 7.48 1.71 -64.23
CA GLU A 111 6.27 2.32 -63.66
C GLU A 111 5.64 3.30 -64.68
N PRO A 112 4.32 3.53 -64.66
CA PRO A 112 3.66 4.44 -65.58
C PRO A 112 4.10 5.90 -65.34
N MET A 113 4.57 6.57 -66.40
CA MET A 113 5.28 7.85 -66.29
C MET A 113 4.39 9.06 -66.63
N ASP A 114 4.01 9.84 -65.61
CA ASP A 114 3.28 11.11 -65.78
C ASP A 114 4.18 12.25 -66.32
N LEU A 115 4.34 12.23 -67.64
CA LEU A 115 5.09 13.19 -68.46
C LEU A 115 4.85 14.71 -68.20
N PRO A 116 3.71 15.21 -67.67
CA PRO A 116 3.53 16.64 -67.44
C PRO A 116 4.43 17.25 -66.34
N ALA A 117 4.82 16.48 -65.33
CA ALA A 117 5.46 17.02 -64.13
C ALA A 117 6.93 17.45 -64.35
N GLU A 118 7.71 16.62 -65.04
CA GLU A 118 9.17 16.74 -65.09
C GLU A 118 9.64 18.00 -65.85
N LYS A 119 8.88 18.42 -66.87
CA LYS A 119 9.13 19.66 -67.64
C LYS A 119 9.07 20.93 -66.77
N LYS A 120 8.51 20.85 -65.57
CA LYS A 120 8.49 21.95 -64.59
C LYS A 120 9.83 22.04 -63.83
N GLY A 121 10.35 20.91 -63.36
CA GLY A 121 11.62 20.82 -62.62
C GLY A 121 12.83 21.26 -63.47
N TRP A 122 12.94 20.73 -64.69
CA TRP A 122 14.04 21.08 -65.61
C TRP A 122 14.08 22.58 -65.99
N ARG A 123 12.92 23.25 -66.03
CA ARG A 123 12.86 24.71 -66.26
C ARG A 123 13.39 25.49 -65.06
N TYR A 124 12.96 25.16 -63.84
CA TYR A 124 13.49 25.80 -62.62
C TYR A 124 14.99 25.59 -62.46
N LEU A 125 15.51 24.37 -62.67
CA LEU A 125 16.94 24.09 -62.58
C LEU A 125 17.74 24.95 -63.58
N LYS A 126 17.30 24.99 -64.84
CA LYS A 126 17.97 25.76 -65.90
C LYS A 126 17.89 27.27 -65.69
N GLN A 127 16.83 27.75 -65.04
CA GLN A 127 16.68 29.17 -64.68
C GLN A 127 17.61 29.55 -63.51
N SER A 128 17.67 28.75 -62.44
CA SER A 128 18.62 28.99 -61.33
C SER A 128 20.08 28.96 -61.80
N LEU A 129 20.46 27.97 -62.61
CA LEU A 129 21.82 27.88 -63.16
C LEU A 129 22.20 29.11 -64.00
N LYS A 130 21.27 29.65 -64.80
CA LYS A 130 21.53 30.87 -65.58
C LYS A 130 21.71 32.10 -64.70
N SER A 131 20.86 32.27 -63.68
CA SER A 131 21.01 33.37 -62.71
C SER A 131 22.31 33.26 -61.91
N SER A 132 22.74 32.06 -61.52
CA SER A 132 24.04 31.87 -60.85
C SER A 132 25.23 32.20 -61.76
N ALA A 133 25.16 31.91 -63.06
CA ALA A 133 26.21 32.27 -64.01
C ALA A 133 26.29 33.79 -64.24
N GLU A 134 25.15 34.47 -64.36
CA GLU A 134 25.07 35.94 -64.52
C GLU A 134 25.59 36.70 -63.28
N ILE A 135 25.49 36.11 -62.09
CA ILE A 135 26.04 36.65 -60.83
C ILE A 135 27.57 36.50 -60.74
N LEU A 136 28.16 35.50 -61.39
CA LEU A 136 29.59 35.14 -61.22
C LEU A 136 30.54 35.77 -62.26
N GLN A 137 30.02 36.40 -63.31
CA GLN A 137 30.79 37.15 -64.34
C GLN A 137 32.03 36.43 -64.92
N ILE A 138 31.95 35.10 -65.08
CA ILE A 138 33.07 34.32 -65.64
C ILE A 138 33.07 34.43 -67.17
N ASN A 139 34.05 35.15 -67.70
CA ASN A 139 34.39 35.16 -69.12
C ASN A 139 35.59 34.21 -69.33
N PHE A 140 35.48 33.27 -70.27
CA PHE A 140 36.59 32.41 -70.70
C PHE A 140 37.12 32.94 -72.04
N ASP A 141 38.17 33.77 -72.00
CA ASP A 141 39.10 34.06 -73.11
C ASP A 141 40.15 35.09 -72.61
N ASP A 142 41.36 34.63 -72.28
CA ASP A 142 42.66 35.32 -72.51
C ASP A 142 43.80 34.59 -71.77
N GLU A 143 44.72 33.97 -72.53
CA GLU A 143 46.00 33.49 -72.02
C GLU A 143 47.06 34.59 -72.19
N ASN A 144 47.55 35.22 -71.12
CA ASN A 144 48.90 35.83 -71.05
C ASN A 144 49.22 36.47 -69.69
N SER A 145 50.19 35.91 -68.94
CA SER A 145 51.07 36.70 -68.07
C SER A 145 52.31 35.90 -67.66
N ASN A 146 53.48 36.27 -68.20
CA ASN A 146 54.77 35.79 -67.69
C ASN A 146 55.03 36.35 -66.28
N MET A 147 55.55 35.52 -65.38
CA MET A 147 56.34 35.96 -64.23
C MET A 147 57.59 35.10 -64.12
N THR A 148 58.71 35.73 -63.78
CA THR A 148 60.05 35.15 -63.90
C THR A 148 60.50 34.44 -62.63
N ASN A 149 61.18 33.30 -62.78
CA ASN A 149 61.93 32.68 -61.69
C ASN A 149 62.96 33.67 -61.10
N SER A 150 63.05 33.69 -59.79
CA SER A 150 64.21 34.19 -59.04
C SER A 150 64.61 33.12 -58.04
N ASP A 151 65.87 32.69 -58.09
CA ASP A 151 66.38 31.60 -57.25
C ASP A 151 66.34 31.97 -55.76
N ASP A 152 66.00 30.99 -54.92
CA ASP A 152 66.36 31.04 -53.50
C ASP A 152 66.83 29.65 -53.03
N SER A 153 67.92 29.60 -52.26
CA SER A 153 68.86 28.47 -52.31
C SER A 153 69.14 27.77 -50.98
N PHE A 154 68.12 27.70 -50.09
CA PHE A 154 68.30 27.30 -48.68
C PHE A 154 67.22 26.37 -48.08
N THR A 155 66.99 25.17 -48.65
CA THR A 155 66.40 24.03 -47.88
C THR A 155 66.87 22.66 -48.35
N SER A 156 67.68 21.98 -47.54
CA SER A 156 68.04 20.58 -47.75
C SER A 156 67.05 19.63 -47.06
N GLY A 157 65.92 19.33 -47.71
CA GLY A 157 64.98 18.31 -47.26
C GLY A 157 63.51 18.68 -47.44
N ILE A 158 62.81 17.95 -48.31
CA ILE A 158 61.45 18.23 -48.80
C ILE A 158 61.37 19.60 -49.49
N ASP A 159 61.43 19.59 -50.82
CA ASP A 159 61.18 20.79 -51.63
C ASP A 159 59.75 21.30 -51.39
N LEU A 160 59.57 22.62 -51.35
CA LEU A 160 58.25 23.23 -51.28
C LEU A 160 57.40 22.81 -52.48
N ASN A 161 58.01 22.61 -53.65
CA ASN A 161 57.31 22.08 -54.82
C ASN A 161 56.79 20.66 -54.57
N MET A 162 57.58 19.75 -53.99
CA MET A 162 57.09 18.40 -53.64
C MET A 162 55.94 18.43 -52.62
N LEU A 163 55.93 19.40 -51.68
CA LEU A 163 54.84 19.55 -50.71
C LEU A 163 53.60 20.20 -51.35
N ILE A 164 53.78 21.14 -52.28
CA ILE A 164 52.70 21.75 -53.06
C ILE A 164 52.10 20.72 -54.03
N ASP A 165 52.92 19.97 -54.77
CA ASP A 165 52.48 18.90 -55.67
C ASP A 165 51.70 17.82 -54.90
N ALA A 166 52.23 17.36 -53.75
CA ALA A 166 51.55 16.39 -52.90
C ALA A 166 50.29 16.94 -52.18
N LEU A 167 50.04 18.26 -52.23
CA LEU A 167 48.80 18.90 -51.81
C LEU A 167 47.85 19.11 -52.99
N LEU A 168 48.35 19.51 -54.17
CA LEU A 168 47.59 19.69 -55.41
C LEU A 168 47.05 18.35 -55.91
N GLU A 169 47.87 17.30 -55.95
CA GLU A 169 47.46 15.93 -56.26
C GLU A 169 46.36 15.42 -55.32
N LYS A 170 46.38 15.84 -54.05
CA LYS A 170 45.34 15.52 -53.06
C LYS A 170 44.11 16.42 -53.11
N MET A 171 44.18 17.57 -53.77
CA MET A 171 43.02 18.42 -54.05
C MET A 171 42.39 18.16 -55.43
N GLU A 172 43.12 17.53 -56.37
CA GLU A 172 42.62 17.10 -57.68
C GLU A 172 41.75 15.82 -57.58
N ALA A 173 40.62 15.92 -56.90
CA ALA A 173 39.64 14.84 -56.80
C ALA A 173 38.90 14.61 -58.15
N LYS A 174 39.53 13.82 -59.04
CA LYS A 174 39.08 13.53 -60.41
C LYS A 174 37.64 13.03 -60.50
N GLU A 175 37.18 12.26 -59.51
CA GLU A 175 35.78 11.85 -59.36
C GLU A 175 35.37 11.93 -57.88
N ASN A 176 34.13 12.37 -57.62
CA ASN A 176 33.62 12.59 -56.26
C ASN A 176 32.32 11.80 -56.00
N ILE A 177 32.39 10.80 -55.11
CA ILE A 177 31.22 10.03 -54.68
C ILE A 177 30.53 10.77 -53.53
N LYS A 178 29.23 11.09 -53.67
CA LYS A 178 28.46 11.75 -52.61
C LYS A 178 27.43 10.83 -51.94
N VAL A 179 27.68 10.51 -50.67
CA VAL A 179 26.85 9.65 -49.84
C VAL A 179 25.70 10.45 -49.21
N TRP A 180 24.49 9.87 -49.18
CA TRP A 180 23.31 10.46 -48.54
C TRP A 180 22.69 9.47 -47.54
N PHE A 181 22.91 9.71 -46.25
CA PHE A 181 22.41 8.85 -45.16
C PHE A 181 21.22 9.48 -44.42
N ASN A 182 20.32 8.63 -43.93
CA ASN A 182 19.21 9.05 -43.07
C ASN A 182 19.69 9.20 -41.62
N LYS A 183 19.70 10.44 -41.10
CA LYS A 183 20.13 10.77 -39.73
C LYS A 183 19.28 10.12 -38.61
N LYS A 184 18.12 9.52 -38.92
CA LYS A 184 17.31 8.76 -37.94
C LYS A 184 17.94 7.43 -37.52
N ILE A 185 18.84 6.86 -38.32
CA ILE A 185 19.46 5.55 -38.08
C ILE A 185 20.90 5.78 -37.61
N TRP A 186 21.17 5.51 -36.33
CA TRP A 186 22.46 5.84 -35.68
C TRP A 186 23.70 5.33 -36.44
N PRO A 187 23.81 4.04 -36.85
CA PRO A 187 25.00 3.56 -37.56
C PRO A 187 25.03 3.88 -39.07
N ALA A 188 24.00 4.49 -39.66
CA ALA A 188 23.83 4.52 -41.12
C ALA A 188 24.98 5.13 -41.91
N ILE A 189 25.66 6.15 -41.36
CA ILE A 189 26.84 6.76 -42.00
C ILE A 189 28.00 5.75 -42.14
N ALA A 190 28.27 4.95 -41.10
CA ALA A 190 29.37 3.98 -41.10
C ALA A 190 29.05 2.75 -41.96
N ILE A 191 27.78 2.30 -41.97
CA ILE A 191 27.30 1.24 -42.85
C ILE A 191 27.47 1.66 -44.32
N GLN A 192 26.90 2.81 -44.73
CA GLN A 192 26.98 3.28 -46.12
C GLN A 192 28.42 3.58 -46.57
N ASN A 193 29.27 4.11 -45.67
CA ASN A 193 30.69 4.32 -45.99
C ASN A 193 31.41 2.99 -46.26
N THR A 194 31.09 1.92 -45.52
CA THR A 194 31.67 0.59 -45.73
C THR A 194 31.16 -0.05 -47.03
N GLU A 195 29.86 0.03 -47.33
CA GLU A 195 29.29 -0.43 -48.61
C GLU A 195 29.97 0.22 -49.82
N ILE A 196 30.18 1.54 -49.78
CA ILE A 196 30.82 2.29 -50.86
C ILE A 196 32.32 2.01 -50.95
N THR A 197 33.00 1.83 -49.81
CA THR A 197 34.42 1.42 -49.80
C THR A 197 34.60 0.02 -50.43
N ASN A 198 33.68 -0.91 -50.16
CA ASN A 198 33.66 -2.23 -50.79
C ASN A 198 33.37 -2.17 -52.29
N ALA A 199 32.43 -1.34 -52.73
CA ALA A 199 32.17 -1.13 -54.16
C ALA A 199 33.37 -0.52 -54.90
N LEU A 200 34.07 0.43 -54.27
CA LEU A 200 35.29 1.04 -54.82
C LEU A 200 36.43 0.01 -54.90
N LEU A 201 36.64 -0.80 -53.85
CA LEU A 201 37.63 -1.87 -53.82
C LEU A 201 37.40 -2.92 -54.93
N ARG A 202 36.14 -3.35 -55.13
CA ARG A 202 35.73 -4.23 -56.24
C ARG A 202 35.87 -3.61 -57.63
N THR A 203 36.05 -2.28 -57.71
CA THR A 203 36.21 -1.53 -58.97
C THR A 203 37.68 -1.22 -59.30
N ILE A 204 38.55 -1.17 -58.29
CA ILE A 204 40.00 -0.95 -58.44
C ILE A 204 40.76 -2.28 -58.51
N SER A 205 40.32 -3.32 -57.79
CA SER A 205 40.99 -4.62 -57.81
C SER A 205 40.83 -5.36 -59.14
N SER A 206 41.77 -6.27 -59.42
CA SER A 206 41.77 -7.15 -60.60
C SER A 206 41.39 -8.60 -60.30
N GLU A 207 41.08 -8.95 -59.05
CA GLU A 207 40.60 -10.28 -58.67
C GLU A 207 39.05 -10.35 -58.68
N ASP A 208 38.48 -11.55 -58.52
CA ASP A 208 37.02 -11.76 -58.52
C ASP A 208 36.29 -10.88 -57.49
N PRO A 209 35.37 -9.98 -57.90
CA PRO A 209 34.63 -9.10 -56.98
C PRO A 209 33.85 -9.82 -55.87
N SER A 210 33.52 -11.09 -56.10
CA SER A 210 32.80 -11.96 -55.16
C SER A 210 33.66 -12.59 -54.05
N LYS A 211 34.99 -12.36 -54.07
CA LYS A 211 35.95 -12.88 -53.07
C LYS A 211 36.53 -11.79 -52.15
N ILE A 212 36.45 -10.51 -52.55
CA ILE A 212 37.04 -9.39 -51.81
C ILE A 212 35.98 -8.64 -51.02
N GLU A 213 36.25 -8.42 -49.74
CA GLU A 213 35.41 -7.63 -48.83
C GLU A 213 36.22 -7.02 -47.68
N ILE A 214 35.91 -5.78 -47.31
CA ILE A 214 36.27 -5.16 -46.03
C ILE A 214 35.06 -5.23 -45.11
N PHE A 215 35.25 -5.83 -43.94
CA PHE A 215 34.23 -5.93 -42.90
C PHE A 215 34.53 -4.96 -41.76
N THR A 216 33.53 -4.17 -41.34
CA THR A 216 33.67 -3.22 -40.23
C THR A 216 32.80 -3.60 -39.03
N TYR A 217 33.42 -3.62 -37.85
CA TYR A 217 32.75 -3.82 -36.56
C TYR A 217 32.81 -2.52 -35.76
N ASN A 218 31.71 -2.12 -35.13
CA ASN A 218 31.76 -1.13 -34.07
C ASN A 218 32.09 -1.82 -32.75
N ASN A 219 33.24 -1.48 -32.17
CA ASN A 219 33.71 -1.95 -30.86
C ASN A 219 34.05 -0.73 -29.99
N PRO A 220 33.14 -0.29 -29.10
CA PRO A 220 33.40 0.84 -28.22
C PRO A 220 34.47 0.49 -27.18
N MET A 221 35.33 1.46 -26.84
CA MET A 221 36.33 1.26 -25.78
C MET A 221 35.69 1.05 -24.41
N ASN A 222 36.36 0.26 -23.55
CA ASN A 222 35.95 0.06 -22.17
C ASN A 222 35.80 1.41 -21.43
N VAL A 223 34.67 1.57 -20.78
CA VAL A 223 34.26 2.80 -20.08
C VAL A 223 35.03 2.96 -18.75
N THR A 224 35.35 4.20 -18.35
CA THR A 224 36.13 4.42 -17.12
C THR A 224 35.25 4.31 -15.87
N VAL A 225 35.87 4.02 -14.72
CA VAL A 225 35.16 3.93 -13.43
C VAL A 225 34.40 5.21 -13.09
N LYS A 226 34.89 6.38 -13.55
CA LYS A 226 34.21 7.66 -13.33
C LYS A 226 32.90 7.74 -14.11
N ASP A 227 32.90 7.38 -15.39
CA ASP A 227 31.71 7.45 -16.24
C ASP A 227 30.63 6.43 -15.81
N VAL A 228 31.04 5.33 -15.16
CA VAL A 228 30.13 4.37 -14.52
C VAL A 228 29.47 4.97 -13.27
N LEU A 229 30.19 5.81 -12.50
CA LEU A 229 29.66 6.47 -11.30
C LEU A 229 28.76 7.67 -11.66
N ASP A 230 29.10 8.43 -12.69
CA ASP A 230 28.32 9.56 -13.20
C ASP A 230 27.11 9.12 -14.08
N ALA A 231 26.83 7.80 -14.16
CA ALA A 231 25.78 7.21 -14.99
C ALA A 231 24.36 7.55 -14.49
N THR A 232 23.84 8.71 -14.89
CA THR A 232 22.59 9.32 -14.37
C THR A 232 21.38 8.39 -14.33
N ALA A 233 21.24 7.44 -15.25
CA ALA A 233 20.10 6.52 -15.28
C ALA A 233 20.18 5.38 -14.24
N ILE A 234 21.36 5.02 -13.73
CA ILE A 234 21.45 4.15 -12.53
C ILE A 234 20.85 4.90 -11.33
N GLN A 235 21.17 6.19 -11.20
CA GLN A 235 20.59 7.07 -10.17
C GLN A 235 19.07 7.24 -10.34
N LYS A 236 18.54 7.31 -11.58
CA LYS A 236 17.09 7.31 -11.86
C LYS A 236 16.42 6.01 -11.38
N ILE A 237 17.01 4.84 -11.66
CA ILE A 237 16.47 3.54 -11.22
C ILE A 237 16.47 3.43 -9.69
N VAL A 238 17.58 3.80 -9.03
CA VAL A 238 17.68 3.76 -7.56
C VAL A 238 16.70 4.71 -6.90
N THR A 239 16.58 5.95 -7.37
CA THR A 239 15.64 6.93 -6.80
C THR A 239 14.18 6.52 -7.01
N MET A 240 13.82 5.93 -8.16
CA MET A 240 12.50 5.34 -8.37
C MET A 240 12.21 4.20 -7.38
N ARG A 241 13.14 3.25 -7.22
CA ARG A 241 13.00 2.11 -6.30
C ARG A 241 12.82 2.58 -4.86
N SER A 242 13.61 3.55 -4.41
CA SER A 242 13.48 4.17 -3.09
C SER A 242 12.12 4.84 -2.90
N PHE A 243 11.62 5.59 -3.89
CA PHE A 243 10.31 6.25 -3.81
C PHE A 243 9.16 5.25 -3.68
N VAL A 244 9.17 4.18 -4.48
CA VAL A 244 8.13 3.11 -4.40
C VAL A 244 8.18 2.42 -3.04
N LEU A 245 9.36 2.02 -2.56
CA LEU A 245 9.52 1.37 -1.25
C LEU A 245 8.97 2.26 -0.11
N ILE A 246 9.36 3.53 -0.06
CA ILE A 246 8.85 4.50 0.94
C ILE A 246 7.33 4.62 0.85
N SER A 247 6.77 4.76 -0.36
CA SER A 247 5.33 4.84 -0.57
C SER A 247 4.59 3.60 -0.07
N THR A 248 5.13 2.39 -0.29
CA THR A 248 4.53 1.14 0.20
C THR A 248 4.60 1.00 1.72
N LEU A 249 5.71 1.43 2.34
CA LEU A 249 5.87 1.40 3.79
C LEU A 249 4.89 2.36 4.48
N CYS A 250 4.61 3.53 3.89
CA CYS A 250 3.62 4.48 4.40
C CYS A 250 2.18 3.94 4.42
N MET A 251 1.83 2.94 3.61
CA MET A 251 0.49 2.34 3.60
C MET A 251 0.24 1.39 4.79
N ILE A 252 1.29 0.81 5.37
CA ILE A 252 1.16 -0.21 6.42
C ILE A 252 0.60 0.40 7.73
N PRO A 253 1.15 1.52 8.29
CA PRO A 253 0.60 2.17 9.48
C PRO A 253 -0.86 2.62 9.34
N ALA A 254 -1.26 3.07 8.14
CA ALA A 254 -2.63 3.53 7.88
C ALA A 254 -3.67 2.41 8.08
N ALA A 255 -3.29 1.15 7.91
CA ALA A 255 -4.18 0.01 8.07
C ALA A 255 -4.31 -0.46 9.54
N PHE A 256 -3.30 -0.27 10.38
CA PHE A 256 -3.44 -0.48 11.84
C PHE A 256 -4.37 0.57 12.48
N ILE A 257 -4.27 1.82 12.02
CA ILE A 257 -5.14 2.92 12.49
C ILE A 257 -6.63 2.61 12.27
N GLN A 258 -7.01 1.90 11.21
CA GLN A 258 -8.41 1.49 11.00
C GLN A 258 -8.93 0.52 12.08
N ILE A 259 -8.09 -0.39 12.59
CA ILE A 259 -8.47 -1.32 13.66
C ILE A 259 -8.75 -0.53 14.94
N ILE A 260 -7.89 0.44 15.27
CA ILE A 260 -8.05 1.32 16.44
C ILE A 260 -9.31 2.21 16.31
N ILE A 261 -9.70 2.58 15.08
CA ILE A 261 -10.96 3.29 14.82
C ILE A 261 -12.18 2.36 15.04
N ASP A 262 -12.18 1.15 14.48
CA ASP A 262 -13.24 0.13 14.69
C ASP A 262 -13.43 -0.18 16.19
N ASP A 263 -12.34 -0.36 16.94
CA ASP A 263 -12.34 -0.59 18.40
C ASP A 263 -12.92 0.60 19.18
N ARG A 264 -12.60 1.83 18.75
CA ARG A 264 -13.10 3.06 19.37
C ARG A 264 -14.56 3.34 19.06
N VAL A 265 -15.04 2.95 17.88
CA VAL A 265 -16.45 3.09 17.45
C VAL A 265 -17.34 2.01 18.09
N SER A 266 -16.80 0.81 18.37
CA SER A 266 -17.54 -0.30 18.98
C SER A 266 -17.51 -0.35 20.51
N GLU A 267 -16.74 0.54 21.16
CA GLU A 267 -16.42 0.50 22.60
C GLU A 267 -15.81 -0.83 23.10
N SER A 268 -15.24 -1.66 22.22
CA SER A 268 -14.62 -2.96 22.58
C SER A 268 -13.51 -2.82 23.64
N LEU A 269 -12.62 -1.85 23.44
CA LEU A 269 -11.58 -1.41 24.38
C LEU A 269 -12.13 -1.20 25.80
N HIS A 270 -13.34 -0.66 25.93
CA HIS A 270 -13.92 -0.40 27.22
C HIS A 270 -14.30 -1.71 27.96
N LEU A 271 -14.83 -2.72 27.28
CA LEU A 271 -15.11 -4.02 27.90
C LEU A 271 -13.84 -4.83 28.19
N GLN A 272 -12.80 -4.69 27.37
CA GLN A 272 -11.50 -5.29 27.67
C GLN A 272 -10.94 -4.75 29.00
N ILE A 273 -11.08 -3.44 29.24
CA ILE A 273 -10.71 -2.82 30.53
C ILE A 273 -11.62 -3.31 31.69
N ILE A 274 -12.94 -3.43 31.49
CA ILE A 274 -13.85 -4.01 32.52
C ILE A 274 -13.47 -5.46 32.86
N SER A 275 -12.95 -6.21 31.89
CA SER A 275 -12.49 -7.59 32.08
C SER A 275 -11.17 -7.71 32.85
N GLY A 276 -10.53 -6.58 33.19
CA GLY A 276 -9.30 -6.52 33.99
C GLY A 276 -8.05 -6.05 33.24
N LEU A 277 -8.14 -5.75 31.93
CA LEU A 277 -6.97 -5.36 31.16
C LEU A 277 -6.50 -3.93 31.51
N LYS A 278 -5.34 -3.78 32.18
CA LYS A 278 -4.75 -2.47 32.50
C LYS A 278 -4.62 -1.63 31.21
N LYS A 279 -4.99 -0.35 31.23
CA LYS A 279 -4.97 0.49 30.00
C LYS A 279 -3.57 0.65 29.38
N LYS A 280 -2.50 0.46 30.17
CA LYS A 280 -1.12 0.36 29.66
C LYS A 280 -0.90 -0.95 28.88
N THR A 281 -1.36 -2.10 29.39
CA THR A 281 -1.28 -3.36 28.63
C THR A 281 -2.17 -3.37 27.40
N TYR A 282 -3.28 -2.61 27.31
CA TYR A 282 -3.96 -2.41 26.02
C TYR A 282 -3.03 -1.74 24.99
N TRP A 283 -2.46 -0.57 25.31
CA TRP A 283 -1.62 0.15 24.34
C TRP A 283 -0.32 -0.59 24.02
N ILE A 284 0.26 -1.31 24.99
CA ILE A 284 1.42 -2.16 24.76
C ILE A 284 1.03 -3.38 23.92
N ALA A 285 -0.08 -4.06 24.20
CA ALA A 285 -0.55 -5.20 23.41
C ALA A 285 -0.97 -4.81 21.99
N GLN A 286 -1.59 -3.65 21.80
CA GLN A 286 -1.87 -3.09 20.47
C GLN A 286 -0.54 -2.82 19.73
N PHE A 287 0.41 -2.15 20.38
CA PHE A 287 1.72 -1.85 19.78
C PHE A 287 2.56 -3.11 19.48
N THR A 288 2.45 -4.18 20.27
CA THR A 288 3.12 -5.46 19.98
C THR A 288 2.37 -6.28 18.93
N TYR A 289 1.04 -6.24 18.90
CA TYR A 289 0.22 -6.80 17.82
C TYR A 289 0.51 -6.13 16.47
N ASP A 290 0.73 -4.82 16.47
CA ASP A 290 1.16 -4.04 15.30
C ASP A 290 2.64 -4.27 14.92
N MET A 291 3.42 -4.99 15.75
CA MET A 291 4.87 -5.24 15.57
C MET A 291 5.27 -6.70 15.31
N GLN A 292 4.55 -7.71 15.78
CA GLN A 292 5.08 -9.09 15.80
C GLN A 292 4.04 -10.22 15.70
N PRO A 293 4.33 -11.29 14.91
CA PRO A 293 3.63 -12.56 15.01
C PRO A 293 4.29 -13.53 16.03
N SER A 294 3.51 -13.87 17.07
CA SER A 294 3.60 -15.07 17.94
C SER A 294 4.69 -15.22 19.04
N LEU A 295 4.22 -15.75 20.20
CA LEU A 295 4.90 -16.44 21.34
C LEU A 295 5.37 -15.66 22.62
N ILE A 296 4.55 -15.75 23.68
CA ILE A 296 4.76 -15.99 25.16
C ILE A 296 6.22 -15.93 25.73
N VAL A 297 6.57 -15.39 26.93
CA VAL A 297 6.13 -15.65 28.35
C VAL A 297 6.52 -14.50 29.35
N ASP A 298 5.63 -14.22 30.35
CA ASP A 298 5.68 -13.66 31.76
C ASP A 298 6.90 -12.85 32.34
N GLU A 299 6.84 -12.05 33.44
CA GLU A 299 5.96 -11.94 34.66
C GLU A 299 5.91 -10.47 35.25
N ASP A 300 4.92 -10.08 36.10
CA ASP A 300 4.56 -8.69 36.61
C ASP A 300 4.58 -8.64 38.20
N ASP A 301 4.65 -7.60 39.05
CA ASP A 301 4.50 -6.10 39.12
C ASP A 301 5.33 -5.59 40.38
N VAL A 302 5.18 -4.34 40.91
CA VAL A 302 5.33 -3.86 42.35
C VAL A 302 5.73 -2.36 42.50
N ASP A 303 4.91 -1.55 43.22
CA ASP A 303 5.30 -0.76 44.43
C ASP A 303 4.09 -0.04 45.10
N VAL A 304 3.69 -0.43 46.32
CA VAL A 304 2.55 0.15 47.07
C VAL A 304 2.84 0.25 48.57
N ILE A 305 3.38 1.39 49.03
CA ILE A 305 3.83 1.55 50.44
C ILE A 305 3.34 2.85 51.14
N LYS A 306 2.82 3.88 50.43
CA LYS A 306 2.82 5.26 50.97
C LYS A 306 1.51 5.95 51.41
N GLU A 307 0.31 5.35 51.29
CA GLU A 307 -0.93 5.94 51.87
C GLU A 307 -1.50 5.18 53.11
N GLN A 308 -0.65 4.39 53.77
CA GLN A 308 -0.91 3.58 54.97
C GLN A 308 -1.50 4.32 56.20
N LYS A 309 -1.72 5.64 56.17
CA LYS A 309 -2.02 6.47 57.37
C LYS A 309 -3.35 7.23 57.35
N LYS A 310 -4.21 7.04 56.34
CA LYS A 310 -5.61 7.53 56.36
C LYS A 310 -6.63 6.42 56.68
N VAL A 311 -6.19 5.16 56.63
CA VAL A 311 -6.96 3.94 56.97
C VAL A 311 -7.51 4.00 58.41
N ASN A 312 -6.67 4.42 59.35
CA ASN A 312 -6.85 4.41 60.82
C ASN A 312 -7.98 5.32 61.37
N ARG A 313 -8.94 5.76 60.53
CA ARG A 313 -10.14 6.50 60.94
C ARG A 313 -11.46 5.93 60.39
N LEU A 314 -11.42 4.97 59.47
CA LEU A 314 -12.63 4.29 58.96
C LEU A 314 -12.84 2.91 59.61
N GLU A 315 -11.74 2.26 59.98
CA GLU A 315 -11.66 1.07 60.83
C GLU A 315 -12.56 1.19 62.10
N ALA A 316 -12.56 2.37 62.73
CA ALA A 316 -13.28 2.66 63.98
C ALA A 316 -14.82 2.64 63.90
N LYS A 317 -15.43 2.28 62.76
CA LYS A 317 -16.89 2.14 62.62
C LYS A 317 -17.39 0.85 61.96
N MET A 318 -16.52 -0.12 61.66
CA MET A 318 -16.96 -1.47 61.25
C MET A 318 -17.32 -2.39 62.44
N ASN A 319 -16.96 -2.01 63.67
CA ASN A 319 -16.96 -2.94 64.81
C ASN A 319 -18.26 -3.04 65.63
N GLU A 320 -19.32 -2.26 65.33
CA GLU A 320 -20.52 -2.19 66.19
C GLU A 320 -21.76 -2.96 65.67
N ILE A 321 -21.94 -3.10 64.35
CA ILE A 321 -23.13 -3.76 63.78
C ILE A 321 -22.74 -4.61 62.56
N GLY A 322 -22.68 -5.92 62.74
CA GLY A 322 -22.21 -6.89 61.73
C GLY A 322 -23.19 -7.17 60.59
N ILE A 323 -23.46 -6.19 59.73
CA ILE A 323 -24.20 -6.37 58.48
C ILE A 323 -23.41 -5.71 57.33
N ASN A 324 -22.72 -6.52 56.54
CA ASN A 324 -21.99 -6.05 55.35
C ASN A 324 -22.91 -6.09 54.11
N PRO A 325 -23.29 -4.95 53.51
CA PRO A 325 -24.00 -4.94 52.23
C PRO A 325 -23.07 -5.34 51.08
N ILE A 326 -23.56 -6.16 50.15
CA ILE A 326 -22.77 -6.71 49.04
C ILE A 326 -22.40 -5.65 47.99
N LEU A 327 -23.13 -4.53 47.95
CA LEU A 327 -22.73 -3.29 47.26
C LEU A 327 -23.00 -2.09 48.18
N MET A 328 -21.99 -1.24 48.39
CA MET A 328 -22.10 0.02 49.11
C MET A 328 -21.57 1.17 48.24
N VAL A 329 -22.41 2.18 48.04
CA VAL A 329 -22.09 3.42 47.32
C VAL A 329 -22.16 4.57 48.31
N LYS A 330 -21.09 5.36 48.38
CA LYS A 330 -20.98 6.48 49.31
C LYS A 330 -20.52 7.76 48.62
N ASP A 331 -21.32 8.80 48.74
CA ASP A 331 -21.07 10.22 48.42
C ASP A 331 -20.56 10.42 46.98
N LEU A 332 -21.05 9.57 46.08
CA LEU A 332 -20.58 9.41 44.71
C LEU A 332 -20.96 10.63 43.86
N ALA A 333 -19.98 11.33 43.29
CA ALA A 333 -20.23 12.48 42.44
C ALA A 333 -19.30 12.52 41.22
N LYS A 334 -19.77 13.12 40.13
CA LYS A 334 -19.01 13.32 38.90
C LYS A 334 -19.47 14.57 38.15
N ALA A 335 -18.51 15.42 37.78
CA ALA A 335 -18.65 16.41 36.72
C ALA A 335 -17.91 15.92 35.47
N TYR A 336 -18.34 16.41 34.31
CA TYR A 336 -17.61 16.30 33.04
C TYR A 336 -17.07 17.66 32.62
N ASP A 337 -17.91 18.70 32.70
CA ASP A 337 -17.53 20.11 32.58
C ASP A 337 -17.73 20.83 33.91
N GLU A 338 -17.02 21.95 34.11
CA GLU A 338 -17.14 22.85 35.28
C GLU A 338 -18.59 23.26 35.59
N LYS A 339 -19.43 23.34 34.55
CA LYS A 339 -20.82 23.83 34.63
C LYS A 339 -21.86 22.72 34.86
N LYS A 340 -21.50 21.43 34.80
CA LYS A 340 -22.49 20.33 34.87
C LYS A 340 -21.99 19.08 35.61
N LEU A 341 -22.32 19.01 36.89
CA LEU A 341 -22.33 17.77 37.67
C LEU A 341 -23.41 16.82 37.14
N ALA A 342 -22.99 15.64 36.64
CA ALA A 342 -23.87 14.57 36.17
C ALA A 342 -24.36 13.67 37.32
N VAL A 343 -23.57 13.54 38.39
CA VAL A 343 -23.96 12.87 39.65
C VAL A 343 -23.48 13.72 40.83
N LYS A 344 -24.30 13.86 41.87
CA LYS A 344 -24.20 14.91 42.90
C LYS A 344 -24.33 14.37 44.33
N GLY A 345 -23.43 13.48 44.75
CA GLY A 345 -23.42 12.91 46.10
C GLY A 345 -24.48 11.83 46.27
N VAL A 346 -24.42 10.80 45.44
CA VAL A 346 -25.31 9.63 45.51
C VAL A 346 -24.75 8.62 46.50
N SER A 347 -25.61 8.20 47.45
CA SER A 347 -25.28 7.22 48.48
C SER A 347 -26.43 6.21 48.60
N PHE A 348 -26.12 4.92 48.47
CA PHE A 348 -27.05 3.81 48.67
C PHE A 348 -26.28 2.51 48.94
N ALA A 349 -26.92 1.52 49.55
CA ALA A 349 -26.36 0.18 49.70
C ALA A 349 -27.41 -0.87 49.30
N VAL A 350 -26.96 -2.02 48.80
CA VAL A 350 -27.77 -3.15 48.31
C VAL A 350 -27.39 -4.40 49.11
N GLY A 351 -28.41 -5.14 49.57
CA GLY A 351 -28.22 -6.39 50.33
C GLY A 351 -28.01 -7.60 49.42
N GLU A 352 -27.53 -8.70 49.99
CA GLU A 352 -27.41 -9.97 49.27
C GLU A 352 -28.79 -10.52 48.85
N GLY A 353 -28.89 -11.04 47.63
CA GLY A 353 -30.14 -11.54 47.05
C GLY A 353 -31.18 -10.45 46.69
N GLU A 354 -30.86 -9.18 46.91
CA GLU A 354 -31.75 -8.07 46.59
C GLU A 354 -31.76 -7.76 45.08
N CYS A 355 -32.91 -7.30 44.56
CA CYS A 355 -33.00 -6.71 43.23
C CYS A 355 -33.27 -5.21 43.35
N PHE A 356 -32.29 -4.37 43.02
CA PHE A 356 -32.33 -2.92 43.22
C PHE A 356 -32.52 -2.16 41.90
N GLY A 357 -33.61 -1.40 41.79
CA GLY A 357 -33.92 -0.61 40.59
C GLY A 357 -33.47 0.85 40.74
N LEU A 358 -32.56 1.31 39.88
CA LEU A 358 -32.26 2.73 39.71
C LEU A 358 -33.13 3.29 38.57
N LEU A 359 -34.31 3.79 38.93
CA LEU A 359 -35.30 4.32 38.01
C LEU A 359 -35.03 5.80 37.72
N GLY A 360 -35.24 6.24 36.47
CA GLY A 360 -35.20 7.68 36.16
C GLY A 360 -35.23 7.97 34.65
N LEU A 361 -35.55 9.23 34.31
CA LEU A 361 -35.57 9.70 32.93
C LEU A 361 -34.16 9.75 32.30
N ASN A 362 -34.12 9.88 30.97
CA ASN A 362 -32.86 10.05 30.26
C ASN A 362 -32.19 11.38 30.66
N GLY A 363 -30.88 11.33 30.89
CA GLY A 363 -30.12 12.45 31.45
C GLY A 363 -30.17 12.59 32.99
N ALA A 364 -30.93 11.75 33.72
CA ALA A 364 -30.97 11.80 35.19
C ALA A 364 -29.65 11.43 35.89
N GLY A 365 -28.73 10.76 35.18
CA GLY A 365 -27.41 10.34 35.67
C GLY A 365 -27.21 8.83 35.82
N LYS A 366 -28.20 8.00 35.46
CA LYS A 366 -28.19 6.53 35.64
C LYS A 366 -26.92 5.85 35.13
N THR A 367 -26.65 5.98 33.82
CA THR A 367 -25.48 5.42 33.13
C THR A 367 -24.15 5.99 33.64
N THR A 368 -24.13 7.24 34.11
CA THR A 368 -22.93 7.81 34.77
C THR A 368 -22.70 7.18 36.14
N CYS A 369 -23.77 6.89 36.90
CA CYS A 369 -23.68 6.13 38.15
C CYS A 369 -23.19 4.70 37.87
N PHE A 370 -23.76 3.99 36.89
CA PHE A 370 -23.36 2.64 36.53
C PHE A 370 -21.93 2.56 35.99
N GLY A 371 -21.48 3.53 35.19
CA GLY A 371 -20.08 3.63 34.78
C GLY A 371 -19.11 3.91 35.94
N MET A 372 -19.57 4.47 37.07
CA MET A 372 -18.77 4.55 38.30
C MET A 372 -18.84 3.25 39.14
N LEU A 373 -19.93 2.47 39.06
CA LEU A 373 -20.03 1.14 39.66
C LEU A 373 -19.15 0.10 38.96
N THR A 374 -18.91 0.25 37.65
CA THR A 374 -18.10 -0.68 36.82
C THR A 374 -16.67 -0.20 36.56
N GLY A 375 -16.26 0.92 37.14
CA GLY A 375 -14.92 1.48 36.92
C GLY A 375 -14.69 2.18 35.56
N LYS A 376 -15.67 2.22 34.64
CA LYS A 376 -15.60 3.02 33.39
C LYS A 376 -15.21 4.48 33.66
N ILE A 377 -15.71 5.02 34.77
CA ILE A 377 -15.61 6.42 35.16
C ILE A 377 -15.05 6.45 36.57
N SER A 378 -13.83 6.96 36.74
CA SER A 378 -13.33 7.30 38.07
C SER A 378 -14.23 8.39 38.68
N PRO A 379 -14.81 8.21 39.88
CA PRO A 379 -15.62 9.25 40.52
C PRO A 379 -14.77 10.50 40.83
N GLY A 380 -15.42 11.66 40.88
CA GLY A 380 -14.79 12.91 41.33
C GLY A 380 -14.75 13.02 42.85
N THR A 381 -15.79 12.51 43.53
CA THR A 381 -15.81 12.26 44.98
C THR A 381 -16.59 10.99 45.29
N GLY A 382 -16.37 10.45 46.48
CA GLY A 382 -17.06 9.26 46.97
C GLY A 382 -16.29 7.97 46.73
N SER A 383 -16.88 6.85 47.16
CA SER A 383 -16.29 5.51 47.06
C SER A 383 -17.36 4.46 46.82
N VAL A 384 -16.99 3.38 46.14
CA VAL A 384 -17.84 2.21 45.90
C VAL A 384 -17.13 0.99 46.48
N TYR A 385 -17.87 0.12 47.16
CA TYR A 385 -17.40 -1.16 47.70
C TYR A 385 -18.33 -2.27 47.24
N ILE A 386 -17.78 -3.40 46.83
CA ILE A 386 -18.51 -4.62 46.46
C ILE A 386 -17.88 -5.78 47.23
N ASP A 387 -18.69 -6.51 47.98
CA ASP A 387 -18.25 -7.57 48.89
C ASP A 387 -17.07 -7.12 49.79
N GLY A 388 -17.21 -5.93 50.39
CA GLY A 388 -16.18 -5.24 51.18
C GLY A 388 -15.03 -4.60 50.37
N CYS A 389 -14.76 -5.05 49.15
CA CYS A 389 -13.64 -4.61 48.32
C CYS A 389 -13.95 -3.30 47.58
N SER A 390 -13.08 -2.29 47.66
CA SER A 390 -13.35 -1.00 46.98
C SER A 390 -13.08 -1.06 45.47
N VAL A 391 -14.10 -0.76 44.66
CA VAL A 391 -14.01 -0.73 43.18
C VAL A 391 -13.04 0.35 42.69
N THR A 392 -12.85 1.41 43.47
CA THR A 392 -11.96 2.54 43.16
C THR A 392 -10.47 2.28 43.48
N SER A 393 -10.09 1.03 43.77
CA SER A 393 -8.69 0.62 43.95
C SER A 393 -8.22 -0.19 42.74
N ASP A 394 -7.06 0.19 42.16
CA ASP A 394 -6.59 -0.31 40.85
C ASP A 394 -6.35 -1.83 40.78
N ASN A 395 -6.16 -2.51 41.91
CA ASN A 395 -6.00 -3.98 42.02
C ASN A 395 -7.20 -4.66 42.71
N SER A 396 -8.40 -4.08 42.64
CA SER A 396 -9.56 -4.63 43.38
C SER A 396 -10.14 -5.92 42.77
N PRO A 397 -10.28 -7.02 43.55
CA PRO A 397 -11.00 -8.23 43.14
C PRO A 397 -12.52 -8.04 43.15
N ALA A 398 -13.00 -6.79 43.22
CA ALA A 398 -14.40 -6.43 43.14
C ALA A 398 -14.93 -6.64 41.71
N LEU A 399 -14.21 -6.16 40.69
CA LEU A 399 -14.68 -6.16 39.29
C LEU A 399 -14.82 -7.58 38.71
N SER A 400 -13.95 -8.52 39.07
CA SER A 400 -14.03 -9.90 38.60
C SER A 400 -15.31 -10.60 39.07
N GLN A 401 -15.85 -10.24 40.23
CA GLN A 401 -17.08 -10.81 40.81
C GLN A 401 -18.38 -10.22 40.22
N ILE A 402 -18.28 -9.24 39.31
CA ILE A 402 -19.41 -8.55 38.67
C ILE A 402 -19.69 -9.16 37.29
N GLY A 403 -20.99 -9.39 37.02
CA GLY A 403 -21.53 -9.44 35.67
C GLY A 403 -22.08 -8.09 35.27
N TYR A 404 -21.75 -7.59 34.08
CA TYR A 404 -22.25 -6.31 33.59
C TYR A 404 -22.81 -6.42 32.18
N CYS A 405 -24.07 -6.00 32.01
CA CYS A 405 -24.70 -5.83 30.70
C CYS A 405 -24.85 -4.31 30.43
N PRO A 406 -24.08 -3.72 29.51
CA PRO A 406 -24.15 -2.29 29.16
C PRO A 406 -25.42 -1.93 28.36
N GLN A 407 -25.74 -0.64 28.25
CA GLN A 407 -26.90 -0.13 27.51
C GLN A 407 -26.89 -0.51 26.01
N PHE A 408 -25.72 -0.55 25.37
CA PHE A 408 -25.54 -0.99 23.99
C PHE A 408 -24.94 -2.40 23.93
N ASP A 409 -25.27 -3.17 22.89
CA ASP A 409 -24.80 -4.56 22.72
C ASP A 409 -23.30 -4.60 22.33
N ALA A 410 -22.44 -4.70 23.33
CA ALA A 410 -20.98 -4.77 23.20
C ALA A 410 -20.48 -6.17 22.76
N LEU A 411 -20.96 -6.59 21.58
CA LEU A 411 -20.74 -7.91 20.99
C LEU A 411 -19.84 -7.80 19.77
N ASN A 412 -18.98 -8.80 19.53
CA ASN A 412 -18.26 -8.87 18.27
C ASN A 412 -19.21 -9.32 17.16
N MET A 413 -19.71 -8.34 16.38
CA MET A 413 -20.67 -8.56 15.29
C MET A 413 -20.14 -9.48 14.18
N LYS A 414 -18.82 -9.69 14.09
CA LYS A 414 -18.15 -10.55 13.09
C LYS A 414 -18.12 -12.03 13.51
N LEU A 415 -18.37 -12.34 14.80
CA LEU A 415 -18.41 -13.70 15.38
C LEU A 415 -19.85 -14.24 15.52
N THR A 416 -19.98 -15.56 15.63
CA THR A 416 -21.25 -16.23 16.01
C THR A 416 -21.60 -16.06 17.49
N ALA A 417 -22.81 -16.45 17.88
CA ALA A 417 -23.24 -16.42 19.28
C ALA A 417 -22.38 -17.34 20.19
N LYS A 418 -22.09 -18.57 19.75
CA LYS A 418 -21.22 -19.51 20.49
C LYS A 418 -19.79 -18.96 20.59
N GLU A 419 -19.22 -18.47 19.49
CA GLU A 419 -17.87 -17.89 19.47
C GLU A 419 -17.74 -16.66 20.38
N ASN A 420 -18.74 -15.78 20.44
CA ASN A 420 -18.74 -14.65 21.38
C ASN A 420 -18.71 -15.12 22.84
N MET A 421 -19.52 -16.13 23.22
CA MET A 421 -19.48 -16.65 24.59
C MET A 421 -18.14 -17.35 24.91
N ILE A 422 -17.61 -18.15 23.97
CA ILE A 422 -16.29 -18.78 24.10
C ILE A 422 -15.19 -17.72 24.29
N PHE A 423 -15.20 -16.65 23.49
CA PHE A 423 -14.23 -15.55 23.57
C PHE A 423 -14.24 -14.90 24.95
N TYR A 424 -15.41 -14.53 25.48
CA TYR A 424 -15.51 -13.94 26.81
C TYR A 424 -15.23 -14.94 27.95
N ALA A 425 -15.45 -16.25 27.77
CA ALA A 425 -15.08 -17.26 28.74
C ALA A 425 -13.54 -17.48 28.81
N ASN A 426 -12.85 -17.48 27.67
CA ASN A 426 -11.39 -17.49 27.62
C ASN A 426 -10.79 -16.25 28.31
N ILE A 427 -11.35 -15.06 28.07
CA ILE A 427 -10.93 -13.81 28.73
C ILE A 427 -11.11 -13.87 30.27
N ARG A 428 -12.09 -14.65 30.76
CA ARG A 428 -12.32 -14.88 32.19
C ARG A 428 -11.44 -15.99 32.78
N GLY A 429 -10.62 -16.67 31.98
CA GLY A 429 -9.64 -17.67 32.45
C GLY A 429 -10.20 -19.08 32.68
N PHE A 430 -11.36 -19.43 32.11
CA PHE A 430 -11.91 -20.79 32.19
C PHE A 430 -11.08 -21.80 31.38
N LEU A 431 -11.02 -23.05 31.84
CA LEU A 431 -10.35 -24.13 31.10
C LEU A 431 -11.18 -24.57 29.88
N PRO A 432 -10.56 -25.01 28.76
CA PRO A 432 -11.29 -25.36 27.53
C PRO A 432 -12.44 -26.36 27.74
N ASP A 433 -12.24 -27.36 28.60
CA ASP A 433 -13.22 -28.40 28.91
C ASP A 433 -14.44 -27.86 29.69
N GLU A 434 -14.26 -26.80 30.48
CA GLU A 434 -15.32 -26.13 31.23
C GLU A 434 -16.15 -25.21 30.33
N ILE A 435 -15.50 -24.56 29.34
CA ILE A 435 -16.13 -23.59 28.44
C ILE A 435 -17.24 -24.24 27.62
N GLU A 436 -17.05 -25.43 27.06
CA GLU A 436 -18.07 -26.14 26.27
C GLU A 436 -19.36 -26.37 27.09
N LEU A 437 -19.22 -26.79 28.35
CA LEU A 437 -20.34 -27.04 29.25
C LEU A 437 -21.04 -25.73 29.65
N LEU A 438 -20.26 -24.72 30.06
CA LEU A 438 -20.75 -23.40 30.49
C LEU A 438 -21.52 -22.69 29.36
N VAL A 439 -20.94 -22.65 28.16
CA VAL A 439 -21.56 -22.02 26.98
C VAL A 439 -22.84 -22.75 26.57
N THR A 440 -22.86 -24.09 26.65
CA THR A 440 -24.07 -24.87 26.37
C THR A 440 -25.19 -24.58 27.38
N GLN A 441 -24.86 -24.49 28.68
CA GLN A 441 -25.84 -24.12 29.72
C GLN A 441 -26.41 -22.71 29.51
N LEU A 442 -25.58 -21.73 29.12
CA LEU A 442 -26.00 -20.35 28.84
C LEU A 442 -26.84 -20.23 27.55
N LEU A 443 -26.50 -20.97 26.49
CA LEU A 443 -27.28 -21.04 25.25
C LEU A 443 -28.68 -21.63 25.50
N VAL A 444 -28.82 -22.59 26.41
CA VAL A 444 -30.11 -23.16 26.80
C VAL A 444 -30.89 -22.20 27.70
N SER A 445 -30.27 -21.65 28.76
CA SER A 445 -30.98 -20.81 29.75
C SER A 445 -31.55 -19.52 29.17
N LEU A 446 -30.90 -18.95 28.14
CA LEU A 446 -31.35 -17.75 27.43
C LEU A 446 -32.06 -18.03 26.10
N ASN A 447 -32.38 -19.31 25.81
CA ASN A 447 -33.08 -19.76 24.60
C ASN A 447 -32.42 -19.25 23.29
N LEU A 448 -31.09 -19.39 23.22
CA LEU A 448 -30.24 -19.02 22.08
C LEU A 448 -29.67 -20.24 21.33
N ASN A 449 -29.96 -21.46 21.77
CA ASN A 449 -29.41 -22.70 21.20
C ASN A 449 -29.61 -22.83 19.67
N THR A 450 -30.80 -22.47 19.16
CA THR A 450 -31.11 -22.44 17.71
C THR A 450 -30.30 -21.41 16.92
N TYR A 451 -29.70 -20.43 17.60
CA TYR A 451 -28.91 -19.34 17.03
C TYR A 451 -27.41 -19.45 17.38
N ALA A 452 -26.97 -20.54 18.02
CA ALA A 452 -25.60 -20.69 18.50
C ALA A 452 -24.53 -20.46 17.41
N ASN A 453 -24.81 -20.95 16.20
CA ASN A 453 -23.93 -20.83 15.02
C ASN A 453 -24.32 -19.67 14.08
N THR A 454 -25.30 -18.84 14.46
CA THR A 454 -25.70 -17.65 13.69
C THR A 454 -24.75 -16.49 13.98
N ILE A 455 -24.45 -15.67 12.96
CA ILE A 455 -23.54 -14.53 13.10
C ILE A 455 -24.23 -13.42 13.90
N THR A 456 -23.52 -12.77 14.80
CA THR A 456 -24.14 -11.82 15.75
C THR A 456 -24.78 -10.60 15.08
N SER A 457 -24.30 -10.20 13.90
CA SER A 457 -24.94 -9.19 13.04
C SER A 457 -26.31 -9.61 12.48
N GLU A 458 -26.58 -10.90 12.36
CA GLU A 458 -27.82 -11.47 11.80
C GLU A 458 -28.89 -11.72 12.88
N LEU A 459 -28.51 -11.66 14.16
CA LEU A 459 -29.43 -11.79 15.29
C LEU A 459 -30.36 -10.58 15.40
N SER A 460 -31.63 -10.83 15.73
CA SER A 460 -32.59 -9.79 16.11
C SER A 460 -32.12 -9.03 17.36
N GLY A 461 -32.59 -7.78 17.54
CA GLY A 461 -32.23 -6.96 18.71
C GLY A 461 -32.46 -7.68 20.04
N GLY A 462 -33.62 -8.34 20.20
CA GLY A 462 -33.91 -9.15 21.38
C GLY A 462 -32.97 -10.34 21.59
N ASN A 463 -32.45 -10.96 20.52
CA ASN A 463 -31.50 -12.07 20.64
C ASN A 463 -30.07 -11.60 20.89
N ARG A 464 -29.65 -10.45 20.34
CA ARG A 464 -28.39 -9.79 20.73
C ARG A 464 -28.43 -9.38 22.21
N ARG A 465 -29.54 -8.80 22.68
CA ARG A 465 -29.72 -8.42 24.09
C ARG A 465 -29.63 -9.62 25.05
N LYS A 466 -30.24 -10.76 24.68
CA LYS A 466 -30.05 -12.04 25.40
C LYS A 466 -28.59 -12.48 25.42
N LEU A 467 -27.85 -12.36 24.31
CA LEU A 467 -26.43 -12.69 24.22
C LEU A 467 -25.55 -11.75 25.08
N SER A 468 -25.84 -10.46 25.11
CA SER A 468 -25.21 -9.48 26.01
C SER A 468 -25.41 -9.86 27.49
N VAL A 469 -26.60 -10.34 27.86
CA VAL A 469 -26.87 -10.88 29.21
C VAL A 469 -26.18 -12.23 29.45
N ALA A 470 -26.07 -13.11 28.45
CA ALA A 470 -25.33 -14.37 28.58
C ALA A 470 -23.86 -14.12 28.96
N ILE A 471 -23.22 -13.16 28.30
CA ILE A 471 -21.83 -12.76 28.54
C ILE A 471 -21.65 -12.21 29.96
N ALA A 472 -22.62 -11.43 30.45
CA ALA A 472 -22.63 -10.97 31.84
C ALA A 472 -22.76 -12.11 32.88
N LEU A 473 -23.24 -13.29 32.48
CA LEU A 473 -23.45 -14.44 33.37
C LEU A 473 -22.32 -15.49 33.34
N ILE A 474 -21.36 -15.38 32.41
CA ILE A 474 -20.26 -16.35 32.22
C ILE A 474 -19.53 -16.66 33.54
N ASN A 475 -19.15 -15.65 34.33
CA ASN A 475 -18.42 -15.87 35.59
C ASN A 475 -19.31 -16.21 36.81
N GLN A 476 -20.55 -16.69 36.58
CA GLN A 476 -21.59 -16.91 37.59
C GLN A 476 -21.60 -15.88 38.75
N PRO A 477 -21.60 -14.57 38.44
CA PRO A 477 -21.23 -13.50 39.38
C PRO A 477 -22.10 -13.46 40.64
N LYS A 478 -21.59 -12.90 41.74
CA LYS A 478 -22.40 -12.64 42.95
C LYS A 478 -23.40 -11.49 42.74
N ILE A 479 -22.97 -10.48 41.98
CA ILE A 479 -23.73 -9.28 41.66
C ILE A 479 -23.82 -9.06 40.14
N LEU A 480 -25.02 -8.81 39.65
CA LEU A 480 -25.32 -8.58 38.23
C LEU A 480 -25.80 -7.14 38.03
N LEU A 481 -25.04 -6.34 37.29
CA LEU A 481 -25.37 -4.97 36.92
C LEU A 481 -25.96 -4.94 35.50
N LEU A 482 -27.18 -4.43 35.36
CA LEU A 482 -27.94 -4.38 34.12
C LEU A 482 -28.30 -2.93 33.76
N ASP A 483 -27.59 -2.31 32.81
CA ASP A 483 -27.87 -0.94 32.35
C ASP A 483 -28.91 -0.99 31.20
N GLU A 484 -30.16 -0.62 31.51
CA GLU A 484 -31.34 -0.67 30.63
C GLU A 484 -31.43 -1.99 29.82
N ALA A 485 -31.35 -3.14 30.51
CA ALA A 485 -31.21 -4.45 29.88
C ALA A 485 -32.38 -4.89 28.98
N SER A 486 -33.61 -4.38 29.17
CA SER A 486 -34.74 -4.70 28.26
C SER A 486 -35.13 -3.60 27.28
N ALA A 487 -34.42 -2.46 27.26
CA ALA A 487 -34.70 -1.38 26.31
C ALA A 487 -34.54 -1.85 24.85
N GLY A 488 -35.49 -1.46 23.99
CA GLY A 488 -35.47 -1.78 22.55
C GLY A 488 -35.75 -3.23 22.17
N MET A 489 -36.12 -4.10 23.12
CA MET A 489 -36.58 -5.45 22.82
C MET A 489 -38.06 -5.50 22.40
N ASP A 490 -38.44 -6.56 21.68
CA ASP A 490 -39.84 -6.92 21.52
C ASP A 490 -40.46 -7.38 22.86
N PRO A 491 -41.78 -7.21 23.08
CA PRO A 491 -42.42 -7.58 24.35
C PRO A 491 -42.26 -9.05 24.75
N GLY A 492 -42.11 -9.97 23.79
CA GLY A 492 -41.88 -11.39 24.07
C GLY A 492 -40.49 -11.65 24.63
N SER A 493 -39.45 -11.11 23.99
CA SER A 493 -38.07 -11.15 24.47
C SER A 493 -37.88 -10.41 25.80
N GLN A 494 -38.59 -9.28 26.00
CA GLN A 494 -38.61 -8.55 27.26
C GLN A 494 -39.19 -9.40 28.40
N GLN A 495 -40.40 -9.95 28.25
CA GLN A 495 -41.01 -10.84 29.25
C GLN A 495 -40.18 -12.11 29.49
N PHE A 496 -39.51 -12.64 28.46
CA PHE A 496 -38.58 -13.76 28.62
C PHE A 496 -37.37 -13.38 29.48
N LEU A 497 -36.70 -12.26 29.18
CA LEU A 497 -35.54 -11.80 29.97
C LEU A 497 -35.95 -11.50 31.42
N TRP A 498 -37.13 -10.90 31.64
CA TRP A 498 -37.64 -10.65 32.99
C TRP A 498 -37.81 -11.95 33.79
N LYS A 499 -38.28 -13.05 33.17
CA LYS A 499 -38.36 -14.36 33.82
C LYS A 499 -36.97 -14.92 34.19
N VAL A 500 -35.97 -14.75 33.31
CA VAL A 500 -34.59 -15.17 33.60
C VAL A 500 -33.98 -14.35 34.74
N ILE A 501 -34.17 -13.02 34.75
CA ILE A 501 -33.72 -12.15 35.85
C ILE A 501 -34.42 -12.54 37.17
N GLU A 502 -35.71 -12.87 37.14
CA GLU A 502 -36.41 -13.30 38.35
C GLU A 502 -35.93 -14.67 38.86
N GLN A 503 -35.61 -15.62 37.97
CA GLN A 503 -34.99 -16.90 38.32
C GLN A 503 -33.60 -16.70 38.95
N LEU A 504 -32.77 -15.81 38.39
CA LEU A 504 -31.47 -15.47 38.97
C LEU A 504 -31.61 -14.90 40.39
N ARG A 505 -32.57 -13.98 40.61
CA ARG A 505 -32.87 -13.43 41.96
C ARG A 505 -33.34 -14.52 42.92
N ARG A 506 -34.20 -15.44 42.47
CA ARG A 506 -34.67 -16.60 43.26
C ARG A 506 -33.53 -17.57 43.62
N ASN A 507 -32.50 -17.64 42.77
CA ASN A 507 -31.26 -18.39 43.02
C ASN A 507 -30.23 -17.59 43.85
N GLY A 508 -30.66 -16.57 44.61
CA GLY A 508 -29.82 -15.80 45.53
C GLY A 508 -28.90 -14.75 44.88
N LYS A 509 -28.95 -14.56 43.56
CA LYS A 509 -28.11 -13.54 42.90
C LYS A 509 -28.58 -12.13 43.25
N THR A 510 -27.64 -11.26 43.59
CA THR A 510 -27.92 -9.84 43.78
C THR A 510 -27.96 -9.16 42.41
N ILE A 511 -28.96 -8.30 42.16
CA ILE A 511 -29.14 -7.68 40.84
C ILE A 511 -29.37 -6.18 41.02
N VAL A 512 -28.73 -5.37 40.18
CA VAL A 512 -28.93 -3.91 40.14
C VAL A 512 -29.27 -3.52 38.71
N ILE A 513 -30.42 -2.88 38.51
CA ILE A 513 -30.99 -2.61 37.19
C ILE A 513 -31.20 -1.10 37.03
N THR A 514 -30.72 -0.48 35.95
CA THR A 514 -31.23 0.83 35.54
C THR A 514 -32.42 0.66 34.61
N SER A 515 -33.41 1.53 34.75
CA SER A 515 -34.48 1.63 33.75
C SER A 515 -35.06 3.04 33.69
N HIS A 516 -35.77 3.32 32.60
CA HIS A 516 -36.74 4.40 32.49
C HIS A 516 -38.20 3.88 32.55
N SER A 517 -38.41 2.55 32.50
CA SER A 517 -39.72 1.93 32.65
C SER A 517 -40.05 1.68 34.12
N MET A 518 -41.18 2.20 34.59
CA MET A 518 -41.73 1.88 35.90
C MET A 518 -42.18 0.41 35.98
N GLU A 519 -42.66 -0.17 34.88
CA GLU A 519 -43.15 -1.55 34.81
C GLU A 519 -42.03 -2.58 35.03
N GLU A 520 -40.84 -2.34 34.46
CA GLU A 520 -39.66 -3.19 34.66
C GLU A 520 -39.19 -3.18 36.12
N CYS A 521 -39.10 -1.99 36.71
CA CYS A 521 -38.75 -1.82 38.12
C CYS A 521 -39.82 -2.41 39.05
N GLU A 522 -41.11 -2.23 38.74
CA GLU A 522 -42.21 -2.81 39.51
C GLU A 522 -42.32 -4.33 39.36
N ALA A 523 -41.94 -4.92 38.22
CA ALA A 523 -41.85 -6.36 38.10
C ALA A 523 -40.68 -6.90 38.95
N LEU A 524 -39.45 -6.46 38.64
CA LEU A 524 -38.23 -7.15 39.05
C LEU A 524 -37.68 -6.73 40.42
N CYS A 525 -37.76 -5.44 40.76
CA CYS A 525 -36.93 -4.84 41.81
C CYS A 525 -37.65 -4.83 43.17
N THR A 526 -37.04 -5.41 44.20
CA THR A 526 -37.56 -5.40 45.59
C THR A 526 -37.52 -4.01 46.22
N ARG A 527 -36.51 -3.21 45.87
CA ARG A 527 -36.37 -1.80 46.25
C ARG A 527 -36.02 -0.98 45.02
N ILE A 528 -36.54 0.25 44.96
CA ILE A 528 -36.31 1.19 43.86
C ILE A 528 -35.76 2.49 44.45
N ALA A 529 -34.83 3.12 43.74
CA ALA A 529 -34.38 4.49 43.95
C ALA A 529 -34.68 5.31 42.71
N ILE A 530 -35.38 6.44 42.87
CA ILE A 530 -35.72 7.33 41.76
C ILE A 530 -34.66 8.43 41.67
N MET A 531 -33.97 8.49 40.53
CA MET A 531 -32.89 9.42 40.23
C MET A 531 -33.38 10.55 39.32
N ASP A 532 -32.98 11.78 39.64
CA ASP A 532 -33.37 13.00 38.94
C ASP A 532 -32.24 14.05 39.03
N HIS A 533 -31.92 14.69 37.91
CA HIS A 533 -30.91 15.77 37.81
C HIS A 533 -29.57 15.47 38.55
N GLY A 534 -29.13 14.22 38.58
CA GLY A 534 -27.89 13.76 39.23
C GLY A 534 -28.00 13.39 40.72
N LYS A 535 -29.21 13.35 41.31
CA LYS A 535 -29.45 12.96 42.72
C LYS A 535 -30.52 11.88 42.82
N ILE A 536 -30.44 11.04 43.86
CA ILE A 536 -31.60 10.24 44.30
C ILE A 536 -32.58 11.19 45.01
N ARG A 537 -33.86 11.14 44.63
CA ARG A 537 -34.95 11.92 45.26
C ARG A 537 -35.69 11.13 46.32
N CYS A 538 -35.94 9.86 46.05
CA CYS A 538 -36.58 8.93 46.97
C CYS A 538 -36.05 7.51 46.72
N ILE A 539 -36.10 6.69 47.76
CA ILE A 539 -35.62 5.30 47.78
C ILE A 539 -36.52 4.51 48.74
N GLY A 540 -36.96 3.32 48.33
CA GLY A 540 -37.87 2.51 49.15
C GLY A 540 -38.43 1.29 48.43
N SER A 541 -39.22 0.49 49.16
CA SER A 541 -39.97 -0.63 48.57
C SER A 541 -41.05 -0.12 47.60
N LYS A 542 -41.54 -1.02 46.72
CA LYS A 542 -42.65 -0.73 45.78
C LYS A 542 -43.84 -0.06 46.47
N GLN A 543 -44.22 -0.54 47.66
CA GLN A 543 -45.32 0.02 48.46
C GLN A 543 -44.99 1.39 49.07
N HIS A 544 -43.76 1.61 49.57
CA HIS A 544 -43.37 2.92 50.12
C HIS A 544 -43.41 4.03 49.06
N LEU A 545 -43.07 3.71 47.81
CA LEU A 545 -43.05 4.67 46.69
C LEU A 545 -44.41 4.85 46.01
N LYS A 546 -45.41 3.99 46.27
CA LYS A 546 -46.80 4.18 45.81
C LYS A 546 -47.68 4.95 46.81
N ASN A 547 -47.25 5.03 48.07
CA ASN A 547 -48.00 5.66 49.16
C ASN A 547 -47.45 7.07 49.52
N LYS A 548 -46.71 7.72 48.61
CA LYS A 548 -45.91 8.92 48.88
C LYS A 548 -45.77 9.81 47.65
#